data_AF-A0A963C9F4-F1
#
_entry.id   AF-A0A963C9F4-F1
#
_cell.length_a   1.000
_cell.length_b   1.000
_cell.length_c   1.000
_cell.angle_alpha   90.00
_cell.angle_beta   90.00
_cell.angle_gamma   90.00
#
_symmetry.space_group_name_H-M   'P 1'
#
loop_
_entity.id
_entity.type
_entity.pdbx_description
1 polymer ?
#
loop_
_entity_poly.entity_id
_entity_poly.type
_entity_poly.pdbx_seq_one_letter_code
_entity_poly.pdbx_strand_id
1 'polypeptide(L)' 'MRVALFVTCLADLMRPGVAFAAIRLLEHGGCTVEVPESQTCCGQPAY' A
#
# COMPACT_ATOMS: atom_id res chain seq x y z
N MET A 1 4.38 -10.91 11.87
CA MET A 1 3.76 -9.62 12.25
C MET A 1 2.66 -9.30 11.24
N ARG A 2 1.48 -8.77 11.61
CA ARG A 2 0.42 -8.41 10.64
C ARG A 2 0.42 -6.91 10.39
N VAL A 3 0.35 -6.51 9.11
CA VAL A 3 0.42 -5.12 8.67
C VAL A 3 -0.72 -4.84 7.70
N ALA A 4 -1.51 -3.80 7.97
CA ALA A 4 -2.44 -3.25 7.00
C ALA A 4 -1.70 -2.22 6.13
N LEU A 5 -1.58 -2.49 4.83
CA LEU A 5 -0.94 -1.58 3.89
C LEU A 5 -1.98 -0.59 3.36
N PHE A 6 -1.82 0.68 3.74
CA PHE A 6 -2.60 1.77 3.18
C PHE A 6 -2.01 2.21 1.83
N VAL A 7 -2.66 1.83 0.73
CA VAL A 7 -2.25 2.16 -0.64
C VAL A 7 -2.92 3.46 -1.05
N THR A 8 -2.11 4.49 -1.34
CA THR A 8 -2.65 5.77 -1.81
C THR A 8 -3.13 5.69 -3.25
N CYS A 9 -4.01 6.60 -3.65
CA CYS A 9 -4.48 6.70 -5.04
C CYS A 9 -3.32 6.90 -6.05
N LEU A 10 -2.25 7.58 -5.63
CA LEU A 10 -1.06 7.75 -6.46
C LEU A 10 -0.32 6.42 -6.68
N ALA A 11 -0.11 5.65 -5.60
CA ALA A 11 0.55 4.36 -5.70
C ALA A 11 -0.31 3.37 -6.50
N ASP A 12 -1.63 3.36 -6.30
CA ASP A 12 -2.53 2.43 -6.98
C ASP A 12 -2.70 2.76 -8.48
N LEU A 13 -3.06 4.01 -8.79
CA LEU A 13 -3.43 4.41 -10.16
C LEU A 13 -2.24 4.81 -11.02
N MET A 14 -1.22 5.45 -10.44
CA MET A 14 -0.13 6.06 -11.22
C MET A 14 1.16 5.25 -11.15
N ARG A 15 1.44 4.59 -10.02
CA ARG A 15 2.70 3.86 -9.79
C ARG A 15 2.47 2.49 -9.11
N PRO A 16 1.65 1.59 -9.69
CA PRO A 16 1.26 0.32 -9.06
C PRO A 16 2.45 -0.56 -8.67
N GLY A 17 3.53 -0.51 -9.45
CA GLY A 17 4.77 -1.23 -9.12
C GLY A 17 5.36 -0.88 -7.75
N VAL A 18 5.17 0.34 -7.26
CA VAL A 18 5.62 0.76 -5.91
C VAL A 18 4.82 0.04 -4.83
N ALA A 19 3.50 -0.09 -5.00
CA ALA A 19 2.65 -0.79 -4.05
C ALA A 19 3.02 -2.28 -3.95
N PHE A 20 3.20 -2.94 -5.11
CA PHE A 20 3.62 -4.35 -5.14
C PHE A 20 5.04 -4.56 -4.58
N ALA A 21 5.97 -3.65 -4.85
CA ALA A 21 7.31 -3.71 -4.27
C ALA A 21 7.29 -3.58 -2.74
N ALA A 22 6.45 -2.70 -2.20
CA ALA A 22 6.26 -2.55 -0.76
C ALA A 22 5.68 -3.82 -0.12
N ILE A 23 4.68 -4.46 -0.73
CA ILE A 23 4.13 -5.76 -0.29
C ILE A 23 5.24 -6.80 -0.23
N ARG A 24 5.98 -6.99 -1.33
CA ARG A 24 7.08 -7.98 -1.43
C ARG A 24 8.16 -7.74 -0.39
N LEU A 25 8.51 -6.48 -0.13
CA LEU A 25 9.51 -6.13 0.89
C LEU A 25 9.04 -6.50 2.30
N LEU A 26 7.78 -6.19 2.63
CA LEU A 26 7.18 -6.51 3.93
C LEU A 26 7.04 -8.03 4.13
N GLU A 27 6.59 -8.76 3.11
CA GLU A 27 6.50 -10.23 3.13
C GLU A 27 7.87 -10.88 3.30
N HIS A 28 8.91 -10.37 2.61
CA HIS A 28 10.28 -10.84 2.78
C HIS A 28 10.80 -10.58 4.21
N GLY A 29 10.33 -9.51 4.87
CA GLY A 29 10.58 -9.22 6.27
C GLY A 29 9.78 -10.08 7.26
N GLY A 30 9.02 -11.08 6.81
CA GLY A 30 8.20 -11.94 7.67
C GLY A 30 6.88 -11.30 8.12
N CYS A 31 6.43 -10.25 7.43
CA CYS A 31 5.11 -9.68 7.66
C CYS A 31 4.04 -10.39 6.83
N THR A 32 2.85 -10.53 7.41
CA THR A 32 1.63 -10.83 6.65
C THR A 32 0.98 -9.50 6.31
N VAL A 33 0.84 -9.21 5.02
CA VAL A 33 0.32 -7.92 4.54
C VAL A 33 -1.13 -8.07 4.13
N GLU A 34 -1.98 -7.17 4.59
CA GLU A 34 -3.38 -7.07 4.21
C GLU A 34 -3.65 -5.69 3.62
N VAL A 35 -4.40 -5.62 2.53
CA VAL A 35 -4.80 -4.35 1.89
C VAL A 35 -6.31 -4.20 2.12
N PRO A 36 -6.77 -3.28 3.01
CA PRO A 36 -8.19 -3.16 3.31
C PRO A 36 -9.00 -2.68 2.10
N GLU A 37 -10.11 -3.33 1.77
CA GLU A 37 -10.96 -2.93 0.63
C GLU A 37 -11.70 -1.61 0.88
N SER A 38 -11.90 -1.24 2.15
CA SER A 38 -12.61 -0.03 2.58
C SER A 38 -11.73 1.22 2.65
N GLN A 39 -10.54 1.19 2.05
CA GLN A 39 -9.67 2.36 1.99
C GLN A 39 -10.33 3.50 1.21
N THR A 40 -10.16 4.71 1.73
CA THR A 40 -10.64 5.94 1.10
C THR A 40 -9.49 6.91 0.89
N CYS A 41 -9.75 8.05 0.26
CA CYS A 41 -8.73 9.06 0.01
C CYS A 41 -8.06 9.50 1.33
N CYS A 42 -6.73 9.48 1.37
CA CYS A 42 -5.95 10.02 2.50
C CYS A 42 -5.99 11.55 2.59
N GLY A 43 -6.53 12.23 1.57
CA GLY A 43 -6.50 13.69 1.49
C GLY A 43 -5.12 14.25 1.15
N GLN A 44 -4.18 13.44 0.63
CA GLN A 44 -2.88 13.92 0.20
C GLN A 44 -3.08 15.03 -0.86
N PRO A 45 -2.57 16.25 -0.62
CA PRO A 45 -2.58 17.30 -1.60
C PRO A 45 -1.88 16.87 -2.89
N ALA A 46 -2.37 17.37 -4.03
CA ALA A 46 -1.71 17.12 -5.32
C ALA A 46 -0.31 17.80 -5.42
N TYR A 47 0.03 18.65 -4.46
CA TYR A 47 1.27 19.41 -4.30
C TYR A 47 1.42 19.81 -2.82
#